data_AF-I5CA18-F1
#
_entry.id   AF-I5CA18-F1
#
_cell.length_a   1.000
_cell.length_b   1.000
_cell.length_c   1.000
_cell.angle_alpha   90.00
_cell.angle_beta   90.00
_cell.angle_gamma   90.00
#
_symmetry.space_group_name_H-M   'P 1'
#
loop_
_entity.id
_entity.type
_entity.pdbx_description
1 polymer ?
#
loop_
_entity_poly.entity_id
_entity_poly.type
_entity_poly.pdbx_seq_one_letter_code
_entity_poly.pdbx_strand_id
1 'polypeptide(L)'
;MKQLVLFDDPAIRAGLLPFTFTRPVADIRVGILRVAEKWAHHLSAEVGYLTQDFLQEKFPLLPEATLFINGACLPDAALVEAVAALQEGESIWQEQTLIAYQGLRRSFRWRRYPKRGARCFQGRCVSSATLGISFFKTDKRFVTISPC
;
A
#
# COMPACT_ATOMS: atom_id res chain seq x y z
N MET A 1 4.24 15.17 -13.52
CA MET A 1 3.42 13.95 -13.35
C MET A 1 3.73 13.37 -11.98
N LYS A 2 2.74 12.92 -11.21
CA LYS A 2 3.00 12.28 -9.91
C LYS A 2 3.57 10.88 -10.13
N GLN A 3 4.55 10.48 -9.32
CA GLN A 3 5.15 9.15 -9.36
C GLN A 3 4.78 8.41 -8.09
N LEU A 4 4.26 7.19 -8.24
CA LEU A 4 3.89 6.32 -7.13
C LEU A 4 4.66 5.00 -7.24
N VAL A 5 4.94 4.40 -6.10
CA VAL A 5 5.58 3.08 -6.02
C VAL A 5 4.67 2.14 -5.25
N LEU A 6 4.37 1.00 -5.87
CA LEU A 6 3.63 -0.09 -5.25
C LEU A 6 4.58 -1.09 -4.65
N PHE A 7 4.54 -1.25 -3.33
CA PHE A 7 5.41 -2.18 -2.62
C PHE A 7 4.69 -3.49 -2.27
N ASP A 8 5.43 -4.60 -2.33
CA ASP A 8 4.94 -5.92 -1.95
C ASP A 8 5.32 -6.25 -0.49
N ASP A 9 4.34 -6.47 0.40
CA ASP A 9 4.59 -7.03 1.74
C ASP A 9 4.79 -8.57 1.63
N PRO A 10 5.92 -9.12 2.12
CA PRO A 10 6.16 -10.56 2.14
C PRO A 10 5.05 -11.37 2.83
N ALA A 11 4.41 -10.82 3.86
CA ALA A 11 3.35 -11.51 4.59
C ALA A 11 2.11 -11.76 3.71
N ILE A 12 1.75 -10.78 2.87
CA ILE A 12 0.60 -10.88 1.97
C ILE A 12 0.99 -11.72 0.74
N ARG A 13 2.20 -11.54 0.24
CA ARG A 13 2.73 -12.30 -0.90
C ARG A 13 2.71 -13.81 -0.65
N ALA A 14 3.03 -14.27 0.56
CA ALA A 14 3.00 -15.69 0.91
C ALA A 14 1.60 -16.31 0.75
N GLY A 15 0.54 -15.55 1.03
CA GLY A 15 -0.85 -16.02 0.91
C GLY A 15 -1.38 -16.10 -0.52
N LEU A 16 -0.69 -15.48 -1.50
CA LEU A 16 -1.09 -15.43 -2.91
C LEU A 16 -0.23 -16.33 -3.81
N LEU A 17 0.64 -17.16 -3.23
CA LEU A 17 1.34 -18.21 -3.97
C LEU A 17 0.31 -19.23 -4.50
N PRO A 18 0.44 -19.70 -5.76
CA PRO A 18 1.60 -19.56 -6.65
C PRO A 18 1.63 -18.31 -7.55
N PHE A 19 0.63 -17.43 -7.51
CA PHE A 19 0.47 -16.34 -8.49
C PHE A 19 1.54 -15.26 -8.42
N THR A 20 2.09 -15.01 -7.25
CA THR A 20 3.13 -13.99 -7.03
C THR A 20 4.53 -14.52 -7.30
N PHE A 21 4.71 -15.74 -7.80
CA PHE A 21 6.04 -16.31 -8.04
C PHE A 21 6.77 -15.58 -9.18
N THR A 22 6.06 -15.27 -10.26
CA THR A 22 6.62 -14.69 -11.50
C THR A 22 6.32 -13.21 -11.69
N ARG A 23 5.51 -12.61 -10.80
CA ARG A 23 5.05 -11.22 -10.88
C ARG A 23 4.76 -10.62 -9.49
N PRO A 24 4.79 -9.29 -9.34
CA PRO A 24 4.41 -8.63 -8.10
C PRO A 24 2.91 -8.65 -7.85
N VAL A 25 2.50 -8.39 -6.60
CA VAL A 25 1.08 -8.38 -6.20
C VAL A 25 0.32 -7.29 -6.96
N ALA A 26 0.95 -6.13 -7.11
CA ALA A 26 0.38 -4.99 -7.84
C ALA A 26 0.06 -5.27 -9.33
N ASP A 27 0.73 -6.23 -9.95
CA ASP A 27 0.51 -6.63 -11.36
C ASP A 27 -0.58 -7.70 -11.51
N ILE A 28 -1.20 -8.15 -10.41
CA ILE A 28 -2.32 -9.07 -10.46
C ILE A 28 -3.55 -8.35 -11.03
N ARG A 29 -4.23 -9.00 -11.98
CA ARG A 29 -5.49 -8.53 -12.55
C ARG A 29 -6.62 -8.77 -11.56
N VAL A 30 -7.41 -7.73 -11.30
CA VAL A 30 -8.63 -7.78 -10.48
C VAL A 30 -9.78 -7.23 -11.32
N GLY A 31 -10.41 -8.11 -12.09
CA GLY A 31 -11.31 -7.76 -13.19
C GLY A 31 -10.52 -7.50 -14.48
N ILE A 32 -10.90 -6.46 -15.21
CA ILE A 32 -10.26 -6.08 -16.48
C ILE A 32 -8.89 -5.43 -16.25
N LEU A 33 -8.78 -4.62 -15.19
CA LEU A 33 -7.60 -3.84 -14.85
C LEU A 33 -6.75 -4.53 -13.78
N ARG A 34 -5.44 -4.28 -13.82
CA ARG A 34 -4.48 -4.59 -12.75
C ARG A 34 -4.63 -3.63 -11.59
N VAL A 35 -4.18 -4.04 -10.40
CA VAL A 35 -4.17 -3.15 -9.22
C VAL A 35 -3.34 -1.89 -9.48
N ALA A 36 -2.18 -2.05 -10.13
CA ALA A 36 -1.34 -0.93 -10.57
C ALA A 36 -2.07 0.04 -11.51
N GLU A 37 -2.77 -0.49 -12.51
CA GLU A 37 -3.51 0.32 -13.48
C GLU A 37 -4.64 1.10 -12.79
N LYS A 38 -5.36 0.49 -11.84
CA LYS A 38 -6.40 1.19 -11.07
C LYS A 38 -5.80 2.39 -10.33
N TRP A 39 -4.69 2.22 -9.62
CA TRP A 39 -4.01 3.32 -8.94
C TRP A 39 -3.51 4.40 -9.89
N ALA A 40 -2.97 4.01 -11.04
CA ALA A 40 -2.56 4.93 -12.10
C ALA A 40 -3.73 5.80 -12.58
N HIS A 41 -4.90 5.19 -12.80
CA HIS A 41 -6.11 5.90 -13.23
C HIS A 41 -6.64 6.86 -12.15
N HIS A 42 -6.71 6.42 -10.89
CA HIS A 42 -7.25 7.26 -9.82
C HIS A 42 -6.36 8.46 -9.47
N LEU A 43 -5.03 8.29 -9.51
CA LEU A 43 -4.08 9.34 -9.12
C LEU A 43 -3.45 10.07 -10.31
N SER A 44 -3.77 9.68 -11.55
CA SER A 44 -3.15 10.18 -12.78
C SER A 44 -1.61 10.20 -12.67
N ALA A 45 -1.06 9.08 -12.23
CA ALA A 45 0.31 8.94 -11.78
C ALA A 45 1.02 7.76 -12.46
N GLU A 46 2.33 7.90 -12.64
CA GLU A 46 3.19 6.82 -13.12
C GLU A 46 3.47 5.83 -11.99
N VAL A 47 3.41 4.54 -12.30
CA VAL A 47 3.49 3.46 -11.31
C VAL A 47 4.81 2.71 -11.44
N GLY A 48 5.59 2.74 -10.36
CA GLY A 48 6.75 1.89 -10.16
C GLY A 48 6.43 0.73 -9.23
N TYR A 49 7.34 -0.24 -9.18
CA TYR A 49 7.19 -1.43 -8.34
C TYR A 49 8.35 -1.56 -7.38
N LEU A 50 8.05 -1.97 -6.15
CA LEU A 50 9.03 -2.27 -5.13
C LEU A 50 8.84 -3.70 -4.62
N THR A 51 9.69 -4.60 -5.10
CA THR A 51 9.45 -6.04 -5.04
C THR A 51 10.72 -6.78 -4.60
N GLN A 52 10.80 -8.09 -4.81
CA GLN A 52 12.03 -8.84 -4.55
C GLN A 52 13.08 -8.57 -5.63
N ASP A 53 14.35 -8.69 -5.27
CA ASP A 53 15.48 -8.32 -6.14
C ASP A 53 15.43 -9.02 -7.51
N PHE A 54 15.02 -10.29 -7.56
CA PHE A 54 14.88 -11.05 -8.81
C PHE A 54 13.75 -10.58 -9.73
N LEU A 55 12.73 -9.89 -9.19
CA LEU A 55 11.66 -9.28 -10.00
C LEU A 55 11.98 -7.82 -10.33
N GLN A 56 12.84 -7.18 -9.54
CA GLN A 56 13.16 -5.76 -9.66
C GLN A 56 13.84 -5.42 -10.99
N GLU A 57 14.55 -6.37 -11.59
CA GLU A 57 15.13 -6.23 -12.94
C GLU A 57 14.04 -6.05 -14.01
N LYS A 58 12.93 -6.78 -13.90
CA LYS A 58 11.81 -6.72 -14.84
C LYS A 58 10.81 -5.60 -14.52
N PHE A 59 10.68 -5.27 -13.24
CA PHE A 59 9.72 -4.28 -12.75
C PHE A 59 10.49 -3.12 -12.11
N PRO A 60 10.76 -2.03 -12.85
CA PRO A 60 11.62 -0.96 -12.36
C PRO A 60 10.98 -0.20 -11.20
N LEU A 61 11.84 0.24 -10.29
CA LEU A 61 11.50 1.19 -9.24
C LEU A 61 11.63 2.61 -9.80
N LEU A 62 10.66 3.47 -9.48
CA LEU A 62 10.77 4.90 -9.76
C LEU A 62 11.52 5.59 -8.60
N PRO A 63 12.72 6.15 -8.82
CA PRO A 63 13.53 6.72 -7.74
C PRO A 63 12.97 8.03 -7.18
N GLU A 64 12.28 8.81 -8.02
CA GLU A 64 11.69 10.10 -7.67
C GLU A 64 10.26 9.97 -7.07
N ALA A 65 9.79 8.74 -6.87
CA ALA A 65 8.49 8.51 -6.26
C ALA A 65 8.50 8.90 -4.79
N THR A 66 7.51 9.73 -4.42
CA THR A 66 7.29 10.17 -3.04
C THR A 66 6.13 9.44 -2.38
N LEU A 67 5.30 8.75 -3.16
CA LEU A 67 4.13 8.04 -2.67
C LEU A 67 4.35 6.54 -2.74
N PHE A 68 4.29 5.88 -1.58
CA PHE A 68 4.43 4.43 -1.45
C PHE A 68 3.10 3.84 -1.02
N ILE A 69 2.53 2.95 -1.83
CA ILE A 69 1.25 2.29 -1.55
C ILE A 69 1.46 0.77 -1.57
N ASN A 70 0.72 0.06 -0.73
CA ASN A 70 0.78 -1.39 -0.69
C ASN A 70 0.10 -1.98 -1.93
N GLY A 71 0.84 -2.79 -2.68
CA GLY A 71 0.37 -3.43 -3.92
C GLY A 71 -0.80 -4.41 -3.74
N ALA A 72 -1.09 -4.82 -2.50
CA ALA A 72 -2.25 -5.65 -2.18
C ALA A 72 -3.54 -4.84 -1.94
N CYS A 73 -3.45 -3.50 -1.85
CA CYS A 73 -4.59 -2.64 -1.56
C CYS A 73 -5.29 -2.22 -2.84
N LEU A 74 -6.61 -2.41 -2.86
CA LEU A 74 -7.46 -1.87 -3.92
C LEU A 74 -7.79 -0.41 -3.63
N PRO A 75 -7.81 0.44 -4.67
CA PRO A 75 -8.24 1.82 -4.50
C PRO A 75 -9.74 1.82 -4.16
N ASP A 76 -10.05 2.53 -3.09
CA ASP A 76 -11.40 2.87 -2.68
C ASP A 76 -11.53 4.39 -2.68
N ALA A 77 -12.71 4.94 -2.98
CA ALA A 77 -12.87 6.40 -3.12
C ALA A 77 -12.36 7.14 -1.89
N ALA A 78 -12.69 6.62 -0.71
CA ALA A 78 -12.35 7.20 0.56
C ALA A 78 -10.85 7.01 0.89
N LEU A 79 -10.26 5.87 0.49
CA LEU A 79 -8.81 5.65 0.57
C LEU A 79 -8.04 6.58 -0.38
N VAL A 80 -8.53 6.81 -1.59
CA VAL A 80 -7.90 7.69 -2.58
C VAL A 80 -7.87 9.12 -2.07
N GLU A 81 -8.95 9.60 -1.46
CA GLU A 81 -8.98 10.92 -0.82
C GLU A 81 -7.99 11.02 0.35
N ALA A 82 -7.95 10.01 1.21
CA ALA A 82 -6.99 9.97 2.31
C ALA A 82 -5.54 9.98 1.79
N VAL A 83 -5.26 9.20 0.74
CA VAL A 83 -3.96 9.15 0.05
C VAL A 83 -3.59 10.49 -0.58
N ALA A 84 -4.56 11.19 -1.18
CA ALA A 84 -4.33 12.50 -1.77
C ALA A 84 -4.06 13.59 -0.72
N ALA A 85 -4.58 13.44 0.49
CA ALA A 85 -4.41 14.38 1.60
C ALA A 85 -3.13 14.16 2.45
N LEU A 86 -2.40 13.06 2.24
CA LEU A 86 -1.17 12.75 2.96
C LEU A 86 -0.07 13.80 2.73
N GLN A 87 0.53 14.24 3.82
CA GLN A 87 1.72 15.10 3.82
C GLN A 87 3.01 14.29 3.94
N GLU A 88 4.15 14.92 3.62
CA GLU A 88 5.45 14.26 3.72
C GLU A 88 5.74 13.80 5.16
N GLY A 89 6.06 12.51 5.32
CA GLY A 89 6.29 11.85 6.60
C GLY A 89 5.06 11.12 7.15
N GLU A 90 3.86 11.38 6.64
CA GLU A 90 2.63 10.75 7.10
C GLU A 90 2.45 9.32 6.53
N SER A 91 1.70 8.48 7.24
CA SER A 91 1.35 7.12 6.80
C SER A 91 -0.05 6.71 7.22
N ILE A 92 -0.68 5.90 6.38
CA ILE A 92 -1.97 5.25 6.65
C ILE A 92 -1.71 3.79 7.02
N TRP A 93 -2.30 3.39 8.15
CA TRP A 93 -2.19 2.05 8.71
C TRP A 93 -3.57 1.42 8.87
N GLN A 94 -3.64 0.13 8.59
CA GLN A 94 -4.79 -0.71 8.92
C GLN A 94 -4.30 -1.88 9.77
N GLU A 95 -4.74 -1.93 11.03
CA GLU A 95 -4.28 -2.91 12.02
C GLU A 95 -2.74 -2.95 12.16
N GLN A 96 -2.10 -3.90 11.49
CA GLN A 96 -0.64 -4.14 11.50
C GLN A 96 -0.02 -4.01 10.10
N THR A 97 -0.78 -3.48 9.15
CA THR A 97 -0.42 -3.39 7.73
C THR A 97 -0.31 -1.94 7.33
N LEU A 98 0.83 -1.58 6.76
CA LEU A 98 1.03 -0.29 6.12
C LEU A 98 0.26 -0.28 4.80
N ILE A 99 -0.59 0.72 4.62
CA ILE A 99 -1.41 0.89 3.41
C ILE A 99 -0.74 1.91 2.48
N ALA A 100 -0.41 3.09 3.01
CA ALA A 100 0.23 4.16 2.25
C ALA A 100 1.22 4.94 3.11
N TYR A 101 2.27 5.47 2.49
CA TYR A 101 3.25 6.35 3.11
C TYR A 101 3.68 7.41 2.09
N GLN A 102 3.75 8.66 2.54
CA GLN A 102 4.25 9.76 1.74
C GLN A 102 5.61 10.17 2.28
N GLY A 103 6.66 10.13 1.46
CA GLY A 103 8.01 10.48 1.86
C GLY A 103 9.06 10.01 0.86
N LEU A 104 10.34 10.17 1.21
CA LEU A 104 11.44 9.80 0.32
C LEU A 104 11.76 8.29 0.38
N ARG A 105 12.28 7.74 -0.72
CA ARG A 105 12.69 6.32 -0.76
C ARG A 105 13.69 5.94 0.34
N ARG A 106 14.59 6.85 0.71
CA ARG A 106 15.60 6.64 1.76
C ARG A 106 14.99 6.51 3.17
N SER A 107 13.90 7.21 3.44
CA SER A 107 13.17 7.11 4.72
C SER A 107 12.21 5.93 4.72
N PHE A 108 11.83 5.42 3.55
CA PHE A 108 10.93 4.29 3.40
C PHE A 108 11.57 2.94 3.76
N ARG A 109 11.54 2.61 5.05
CA ARG A 109 11.96 1.31 5.63
C ARG A 109 10.77 0.56 6.22
N TRP A 110 9.84 0.11 5.38
CA TRP A 110 8.58 -0.47 5.87
C TRP A 110 8.74 -1.72 6.73
N ARG A 111 9.80 -2.50 6.49
CA ARG A 111 10.15 -3.69 7.29
C ARG A 111 10.46 -3.38 8.76
N ARG A 112 10.78 -2.12 9.12
CA ARG A 112 11.11 -1.71 10.50
C ARG A 112 9.96 -1.08 11.26
N TYR A 113 8.83 -0.77 10.62
CA TYR A 113 7.74 -0.13 11.33
C TYR A 113 7.13 -1.07 12.37
N PRO A 114 6.80 -0.56 13.58
CA PRO A 114 6.27 -1.39 14.64
C PRO A 114 4.92 -1.97 14.24
N LYS A 115 4.83 -3.31 14.19
CA LYS A 115 3.59 -4.07 13.97
C LYS A 115 2.66 -4.04 15.20
N ARG A 116 3.09 -3.45 16.32
CA ARG A 116 2.33 -3.29 17.57
C ARG A 116 2.14 -1.81 17.87
N GLY A 117 0.88 -1.40 18.01
CA GLY A 117 0.51 -0.03 18.34
C GLY A 117 0.88 0.92 17.20
N ALA A 118 -0.08 1.17 16.31
CA ALA A 118 0.01 2.19 15.28
C ALA A 118 0.30 3.54 15.95
N ARG A 119 1.58 3.87 16.13
CA ARG A 119 1.96 5.24 16.46
C ARG A 119 1.80 6.03 15.18
N CYS A 120 0.73 6.81 15.14
CA CYS A 120 0.64 8.01 14.31
C CYS A 120 1.92 8.79 14.57
N PHE A 121 2.89 8.67 13.67
CA PHE A 121 4.12 9.43 13.81
C PHE A 121 3.81 10.84 13.30
N GLN A 122 3.52 11.73 14.26
CA GLN A 122 3.26 13.17 14.13
C GLN A 122 2.15 13.58 13.13
N GLY A 123 0.91 13.62 13.63
CA GLY A 123 -0.20 14.32 12.99
C GLY A 123 -1.07 13.43 12.13
N ARG A 124 -2.29 13.13 12.62
CA ARG A 124 -3.39 12.42 11.95
C ARG A 124 -3.10 10.96 11.51
N CYS A 125 -3.50 10.01 12.36
CA CYS A 125 -3.97 8.73 11.86
C CYS A 125 -5.42 8.90 11.39
N VAL A 126 -5.66 8.75 10.10
CA VAL A 126 -7.02 8.43 9.63
C VAL A 126 -7.17 6.92 9.83
N SER A 127 -7.82 6.51 10.93
CA SER A 127 -8.13 5.11 11.14
C SER A 127 -9.11 4.67 10.05
N SER A 128 -8.96 3.43 9.58
CA SER A 128 -9.83 2.83 8.57
C SER A 128 -11.29 2.64 9.02
N ALA A 129 -11.65 3.10 10.22
CA ALA A 129 -12.97 2.90 10.82
C ALA A 129 -14.08 3.72 10.15
N THR A 130 -13.74 4.70 9.29
CA THR A 130 -14.72 5.56 8.60
C THR A 130 -14.90 5.23 7.11
N LEU A 131 -14.07 4.36 6.53
CA LEU A 131 -13.84 4.36 5.07
C LEU A 131 -14.16 3.06 4.32
N GLY A 132 -14.73 2.02 4.94
CA GLY A 132 -15.24 0.86 4.19
C GLY A 132 -14.23 0.18 3.24
N ILE A 133 -12.94 0.24 3.59
CA ILE A 133 -11.84 -0.19 2.70
C ILE A 133 -11.91 -1.70 2.51
N SER A 134 -12.21 -2.12 1.28
CA SER A 134 -12.29 -3.53 0.89
C SER A 134 -10.88 -4.12 0.70
N PHE A 135 -10.38 -4.78 1.73
CA PHE A 135 -9.17 -5.59 1.67
C PHE A 135 -9.52 -7.00 1.21
N PHE A 136 -8.66 -7.64 0.40
CA PHE A 136 -8.79 -9.06 0.06
C PHE A 136 -8.46 -9.90 1.33
N LYS A 137 -9.41 -9.99 2.27
CA LYS A 137 -9.24 -10.75 3.52
C LYS A 137 -10.30 -11.84 3.55
N THR A 138 -9.87 -13.09 3.39
CA THR A 138 -10.64 -14.27 3.74
C THR A 138 -10.81 -14.28 5.26
N ASP A 139 -11.98 -13.81 5.67
CA ASP A 139 -12.77 -14.15 6.86
C ASP A 139 -12.14 -14.36 8.26
N LYS A 140 -12.86 -13.82 9.25
CA LYS A 140 -12.82 -14.06 10.71
C LYS A 140 -11.71 -13.40 11.54
N ARG A 141 -12.01 -12.18 12.02
CA ARG A 141 -12.40 -11.92 13.42
C ARG A 141 -12.60 -10.42 13.62
N PHE A 142 -13.84 -10.05 13.94
CA PHE A 142 -14.17 -8.80 14.62
C PHE A 142 -13.22 -8.62 15.80
N VAL A 143 -12.44 -7.54 15.80
CA VAL A 143 -11.84 -7.01 17.02
C VAL A 143 -12.26 -5.57 17.13
N THR A 144 -13.07 -5.37 18.16
CA THR A 144 -13.59 -4.13 18.70
C THR A 144 -12.55 -3.01 18.72
N ILE A 145 -13.01 -1.85 18.26
CA ILE A 145 -12.45 -0.53 18.49
C ILE A 145 -12.37 -0.31 20.00
N SER A 146 -11.19 0.03 20.53
CA SER A 146 -11.06 0.78 21.78
C SER A 146 -10.25 2.04 21.50
N PRO A 147 -10.72 3.22 21.92
CA PRO A 147 -10.08 4.50 21.65
C PRO A 147 -8.97 4.82 22.67
N CYS A 148 -8.03 5.66 22.22
CA CYS A 148 -6.94 6.32 22.94
C CYS A 148 -5.75 5.45 23.39
#